data_AF-A0AAU1LCT5-F1
#
_entry.id   AF-A0AAU1LCT5-F1
#
_cell.length_a   1.000
_cell.length_b   1.000
_cell.length_c   1.000
_cell.angle_alpha   90.00
_cell.angle_beta   90.00
_cell.angle_gamma   90.00
#
_symmetry.space_group_name_H-M   'P 1'
#
loop_
_entity.id
_entity.type
_entity.pdbx_description
1 polymer ?
#
loop_
_entity_poly.entity_id
_entity_poly.type
_entity_poly.pdbx_seq_one_letter_code
_entity_poly.pdbx_strand_id
1 'polypeptide(L)'
;MDEAALAELVHEFFGVPRDLLQPTATFDDLGLDSLALMELMVVLEERSGGELLDRLMDLSPASTLRAAAQVVKEAANAGSGTVGASAP
;
A
#
# COMPACT_ATOMS: atom_id res chain seq x y z
N MET A 1 -1.73 5.38 6.41
CA MET A 1 -1.02 6.06 5.31
C MET A 1 -2.07 6.51 4.30
N ASP A 2 -2.02 7.76 3.84
CA ASP A 2 -2.96 8.29 2.85
C ASP A 2 -2.39 8.21 1.42
N GLU A 3 -3.23 8.38 0.41
CA GLU A 3 -2.89 8.23 -1.02
C GLU A 3 -1.66 9.04 -1.44
N ALA A 4 -1.58 10.31 -1.02
CA ALA A 4 -0.43 11.16 -1.32
C ALA A 4 0.88 10.59 -0.75
N ALA A 5 0.85 10.02 0.46
CA ALA A 5 2.06 9.42 1.04
C ALA A 5 2.48 8.15 0.27
N LEU A 6 1.52 7.38 -0.23
CA LEU A 6 1.81 6.22 -1.09
C LEU A 6 2.38 6.65 -2.44
N ALA A 7 1.81 7.68 -3.06
CA ALA A 7 2.33 8.29 -4.27
C ALA A 7 3.79 8.75 -4.09
N GLU A 8 4.08 9.48 -3.01
CA GLU A 8 5.45 9.91 -2.70
C GLU A 8 6.41 8.74 -2.53
N LEU A 9 5.97 7.66 -1.88
CA LEU A 9 6.79 6.48 -1.71
C LEU A 9 7.06 5.78 -3.04
N VAL A 10 6.05 5.69 -3.92
CA VAL A 10 6.22 5.17 -5.27
C VAL A 10 7.19 6.03 -6.09
N HIS A 11 7.08 7.36 -5.98
CA HIS A 11 8.01 8.29 -6.61
C HIS A 11 9.44 8.12 -6.10
N GLU A 12 9.65 8.00 -4.79
CA GLU A 12 10.97 7.90 -4.16
C GLU A 12 11.65 6.56 -4.47
N PHE A 13 10.92 5.44 -4.39
CA PHE A 13 11.49 4.10 -4.56
C PHE A 13 11.58 3.66 -6.02
N PHE A 14 10.61 4.04 -6.86
CA PHE A 14 10.53 3.57 -8.25
C PHE A 14 10.81 4.67 -9.27
N GLY A 15 10.97 5.92 -8.83
CA GLY A 15 11.26 7.04 -9.74
C GLY A 15 10.08 7.47 -10.61
N VAL A 16 8.86 7.03 -10.30
CA VAL A 16 7.66 7.38 -11.07
C VAL A 16 7.40 8.89 -10.93
N PRO A 17 7.21 9.65 -12.02
CA PRO A 17 6.95 11.08 -11.95
C PRO A 17 5.58 11.37 -11.32
N ARG A 18 5.53 12.40 -10.48
CA ARG A 18 4.32 12.80 -9.74
C ARG A 18 3.12 13.13 -10.63
N ASP A 19 3.37 13.58 -11.86
CA ASP A 19 2.33 13.89 -12.84
C ASP A 19 1.53 12.65 -13.28
N LEU A 20 2.16 11.46 -13.24
CA LEU A 20 1.53 10.18 -13.57
C LEU A 20 0.84 9.52 -12.37
N LEU A 21 1.19 9.91 -11.13
CA LEU A 21 0.68 9.32 -9.89
C LEU A 21 -0.76 9.77 -9.59
N GLN A 22 -1.69 9.32 -10.43
CA GLN A 22 -3.09 9.62 -10.29
C GLN A 22 -3.81 8.58 -9.43
N PRO A 23 -4.88 8.97 -8.71
CA PRO A 23 -5.67 8.06 -7.88
C PRO A 23 -6.22 6.85 -8.63
N THR A 24 -6.56 7.06 -9.90
CA THR A 24 -7.15 6.07 -10.81
C THR A 24 -6.13 5.31 -11.62
N ALA A 25 -4.85 5.70 -11.58
CA ALA A 25 -3.78 4.99 -12.25
C ALA A 25 -3.56 3.64 -11.56
N THR A 26 -3.43 2.59 -12.37
CA THR A 26 -3.06 1.26 -11.89
C THR A 26 -1.55 1.18 -11.75
N PHE A 27 -1.08 0.28 -10.89
CA PHE A 27 0.35 0.05 -10.77
C PHE A 27 0.99 -0.37 -12.11
N ASP A 28 0.27 -1.15 -12.92
CA ASP A 28 0.66 -1.51 -14.29
C ASP A 28 0.83 -0.27 -15.20
N ASP A 29 -0.08 0.70 -15.13
CA ASP A 29 -0.02 1.96 -15.90
C ASP A 29 1.19 2.83 -15.48
N LEU A 30 1.57 2.73 -14.21
CA LEU A 30 2.75 3.38 -13.64
C LEU A 30 4.07 2.65 -13.95
N GLY A 31 4.01 1.49 -14.61
CA GLY A 31 5.18 0.65 -14.91
C GLY A 31 5.69 -0.14 -13.70
N LEU A 32 4.83 -0.38 -12.70
CA LEU A 32 5.15 -1.22 -11.54
C LEU A 32 4.76 -2.66 -11.82
N ASP A 33 5.76 -3.48 -12.10
CA ASP A 33 5.63 -4.92 -12.25
C ASP A 33 5.31 -5.63 -10.92
N SER A 34 4.97 -6.92 -10.99
CA SER A 34 4.74 -7.75 -9.80
C SER A 34 5.92 -7.79 -8.82
N LEU A 35 7.16 -7.71 -9.33
CA LEU A 35 8.36 -7.64 -8.49
C LEU A 35 8.47 -6.29 -7.77
N ALA A 36 8.27 -5.19 -8.51
CA ALA A 36 8.26 -3.84 -7.95
C ALA A 36 7.16 -3.69 -6.88
N LEU A 37 5.99 -4.28 -7.12
CA LEU A 37 4.93 -4.36 -6.12
C LEU A 37 5.36 -5.13 -4.88
N MET A 38 5.99 -6.29 -5.01
CA MET A 38 6.51 -7.02 -3.86
C MET A 38 7.49 -6.16 -3.05
N GLU A 39 8.41 -5.45 -3.70
CA GLU A 39 9.34 -4.52 -3.03
C GLU A 39 8.59 -3.39 -2.33
N LEU A 40 7.59 -2.79 -2.98
CA LEU A 40 6.73 -1.77 -2.38
C LEU A 40 6.02 -2.30 -1.13
N MET A 41 5.51 -3.53 -1.17
CA MET A 41 4.84 -4.15 -0.03
C MET A 41 5.77 -4.35 1.15
N VAL A 42 7.01 -4.81 0.91
CA VAL A 42 8.03 -4.97 1.96
C VAL A 42 8.35 -3.60 2.60
N VAL A 43 8.53 -2.54 1.80
CA VAL A 43 8.78 -1.19 2.33
C VAL A 43 7.59 -0.67 3.13
N LEU A 44 6.35 -0.93 2.67
CA LEU A 44 5.14 -0.54 3.37
C LEU A 44 4.99 -1.28 4.71
N GLU A 45 5.31 -2.57 4.74
CA GLU A 45 5.37 -3.39 5.95
C GLU A 45 6.41 -2.84 6.94
N GLU A 46 7.63 -2.53 6.49
CA GLU A 46 8.66 -1.95 7.37
C GLU A 46 8.23 -0.60 7.96
N ARG A 47 7.50 0.22 7.20
CA ARG A 47 7.01 1.52 7.67
C ARG A 47 5.76 1.45 8.54
N SER A 48 4.93 0.42 8.38
CA SER A 48 3.60 0.34 9.01
C SER A 48 3.44 -0.78 10.04
N GLY A 49 4.33 -1.78 10.02
CA GLY A 49 4.32 -2.97 10.88
C GLY A 49 4.00 -4.28 10.15
N GLY A 50 4.52 -5.39 10.69
CA GLY A 50 4.51 -6.73 10.07
C GLY A 50 3.15 -7.33 9.71
N GLU A 51 2.06 -6.95 10.41
CA GLU A 51 0.72 -7.45 10.11
C GLU A 51 0.09 -6.84 8.83
N LEU A 52 0.77 -5.88 8.20
CA LEU A 52 0.29 -5.26 6.98
C LEU A 52 0.50 -6.15 5.74
N LEU A 53 1.55 -6.99 5.71
CA LEU A 53 1.96 -7.73 4.51
C LEU A 53 0.86 -8.65 3.97
N ASP A 54 0.19 -9.40 4.85
CA ASP A 54 -0.94 -10.29 4.50
C ASP A 54 -2.14 -9.55 3.88
N ARG A 55 -2.27 -8.24 4.12
CA ARG A 55 -3.34 -7.44 3.48
C ARG A 55 -2.88 -6.81 2.18
N LEU A 56 -1.58 -6.59 2.03
CA LEU A 56 -1.01 -6.05 0.80
C LEU A 56 -0.82 -7.09 -0.29
N MET A 57 -0.70 -8.38 0.06
CA MET A 57 -0.62 -9.47 -0.94
C MET A 57 -1.86 -9.59 -1.85
N ASP A 58 -2.98 -8.98 -1.47
CA ASP A 58 -4.16 -8.85 -2.35
C ASP A 58 -3.97 -7.79 -3.45
N LEU A 59 -2.95 -6.93 -3.34
CA LEU A 59 -2.63 -5.93 -4.36
C LEU A 59 -2.00 -6.60 -5.57
N SER A 60 -2.44 -6.16 -6.75
CA SER A 60 -1.98 -6.63 -8.04
C SER A 60 -1.59 -5.44 -8.93
N PRO A 61 -0.87 -5.64 -10.04
CA PRO A 61 -0.59 -4.57 -11.00
C PRO A 61 -1.85 -3.85 -11.50
N ALA A 62 -2.98 -4.55 -11.56
CA ALA A 62 -4.28 -4.00 -11.92
C ALA A 62 -4.94 -3.13 -10.82
N SER A 63 -4.40 -3.14 -9.60
CA SER A 63 -4.92 -2.32 -8.49
C SER A 63 -4.52 -0.87 -8.70
N THR A 64 -5.43 0.04 -8.33
CA THR A 64 -5.18 1.48 -8.42
C THR A 64 -4.42 1.99 -7.20
N LEU A 65 -3.71 3.10 -7.37
CA LEU A 65 -3.01 3.78 -6.28
C LEU A 65 -3.95 4.11 -5.12
N ARG A 66 -5.18 4.56 -5.42
CA ARG A 66 -6.22 4.80 -4.41
C ARG A 66 -6.60 3.53 -3.66
N ALA A 67 -6.84 2.43 -4.37
CA ALA A 67 -7.24 1.18 -3.75
C ALA A 67 -6.15 0.67 -2.79
N ALA A 68 -4.89 0.73 -3.19
CA ALA A 68 -3.77 0.35 -2.35
C ALA A 68 -3.63 1.25 -1.11
N ALA A 69 -3.76 2.56 -1.27
CA ALA A 69 -3.74 3.49 -0.14
C ALA A 69 -4.87 3.19 0.86
N GLN A 70 -6.06 2.83 0.36
CA GLN A 70 -7.19 2.43 1.20
C GLN A 70 -6.88 1.15 1.98
N VAL A 71 -6.30 0.13 1.34
CA VAL A 71 -5.89 -1.12 2.03
C VAL A 71 -4.89 -0.82 3.15
N VAL A 72 -3.85 -0.03 2.87
CA VAL A 72 -2.85 0.36 3.88
C VAL A 72 -3.51 1.14 5.01
N LYS A 73 -4.43 2.05 4.70
CA LYS A 73 -5.17 2.83 5.70
C LYS A 73 -6.04 1.94 6.58
N GLU A 74 -6.80 1.03 6.00
CA GLU A 74 -7.65 0.09 6.73
C GLU A 74 -6.83 -0.86 7.60
N ALA A 75 -5.69 -1.32 7.10
CA ALA A 75 -4.78 -2.19 7.84
C ALA A 75 -4.12 -1.48 9.02
N ALA A 76 -3.65 -0.24 8.83
CA ALA A 76 -3.11 0.58 9.92
C ALA A 76 -4.15 0.87 11.01
N ASN A 77 -5.43 1.04 10.64
CA ASN A 77 -6.52 1.19 11.62
C ASN A 77 -6.85 -0.13 12.33
N ALA A 78 -6.82 -1.27 11.61
CA ALA A 78 -7.12 -2.59 12.17
C ALA A 78 -6.05 -3.07 13.16
N GLY A 79 -4.76 -2.80 12.89
CA GLY A 79 -3.65 -3.12 13.79
C GLY A 79 -3.67 -2.36 15.13
N SER A 80 -4.42 -1.25 15.22
CA SER A 80 -4.67 -0.54 16.50
C SER A 80 -5.91 -1.06 17.26
N GLY A 81 -6.66 -2.01 16.69
CA GLY A 81 -7.98 -2.43 17.17
C GLY A 81 -8.02 -3.68 18.05
N THR A 82 -6.91 -4.38 18.29
CA THR A 82 -6.89 -5.60 19.12
C THR A 82 -6.58 -5.30 20.59
N VAL A 83 -7.32 -4.36 21.19
CA VAL A 83 -7.49 -4.32 22.64
C VAL A 83 -8.85 -4.93 23.02
N GLY A 84 -8.81 -6.22 23.38
CA GLY A 84 -9.72 -6.88 24.32
C GLY A 84 -11.24 -6.86 24.04
N ALA A 85 -11.78 -8.00 23.61
CA ALA A 85 -13.17 -8.36 23.94
C ALA A 85 -13.19 -9.77 24.58
N SER A 86 -13.70 -9.77 25.81
CA SER A 86 -13.66 -10.80 26.86
C SER A 86 -14.17 -12.21 26.54
N ALA A 87 -13.66 -13.13 27.37
CA ALA A 87 -14.17 -14.48 27.67
C ALA A 87 -15.68 -14.54 27.98
N PRO A 88 -16.26 -15.73 27.83
CA PRO A 88 -16.80 -16.44 29.01
C PRO A 88 -16.15 -17.80 29.29
#